data_AF-A0A4V0YEE1-F1
#
_entry.id   AF-A0A4V0YEE1-F1
#
_cell.length_a   1.000
_cell.length_b   1.000
_cell.length_c   1.000
_cell.angle_alpha   90.00
_cell.angle_beta   90.00
_cell.angle_gamma   90.00
#
_symmetry.space_group_name_H-M   'P 1'
#
loop_
_entity.id
_entity.type
_entity.pdbx_description
1 polymer ?
#
loop_
_entity_poly.entity_id
_entity_poly.type
_entity_poly.pdbx_seq_one_letter_code
_entity_poly.pdbx_strand_id
1 'polypeptide(L)'
;MPAARRSHRADRAHAGTCDRARGALRDLGARVLVAPLTATTGPASSAELDAAVRSLDRYAWVAVTSVNGVEALAAAATRAGVDLARARTRWASVGPATARSLHAAGLAVDVEATGTAADLARALPAADRPEAPAAPGTDSGTNSGTDSGVAARVLLPLGDLAGDALAGGLAARGWHVDSVVAYRTVPVALPGDVVADARAHRVDVAVVAAGSAARQLAAQLGDDAPAVVTIGEPSARAARAAALSVVAVAAHPTDAALVDALVDALVDAPAGAVPSASGPVGPRERIGASRPLQPTSAPPVEPAPSALPVARDASTRSPAPARARRGAVPLEAEESSR
;
A
#
# COMPACT_ATOMS: atom_id res chain seq x y z
N MET A 1 14.69 -8.86 24.34
CA MET A 1 14.41 -8.99 22.89
C MET A 1 14.15 -7.60 22.32
N PRO A 2 14.69 -7.22 21.15
CA PRO A 2 14.30 -5.97 20.49
C PRO A 2 12.92 -6.11 19.83
N ALA A 3 12.06 -5.11 19.99
CA ALA A 3 10.78 -5.07 19.28
C ALA A 3 11.02 -4.85 17.78
N ALA A 4 10.44 -5.71 16.93
CA ALA A 4 10.56 -5.58 15.48
C ALA A 4 9.95 -4.26 15.01
N ARG A 5 10.78 -3.36 14.47
CA ARG A 5 10.33 -2.12 13.81
C ARG A 5 9.56 -2.50 12.55
N ARG A 6 8.23 -2.61 12.65
CA ARG A 6 7.33 -2.76 11.49
C ARG A 6 7.41 -1.48 10.65
N SER A 7 8.27 -1.49 9.62
CA SER A 7 8.34 -0.44 8.61
C SER A 7 7.05 -0.45 7.79
N HIS A 8 6.09 0.39 8.17
CA HIS A 8 4.85 0.60 7.42
C HIS A 8 5.22 1.41 6.16
N ARG A 9 5.34 0.72 5.02
CA ARG A 9 5.65 1.36 3.73
C ARG A 9 4.33 1.77 3.09
N ALA A 10 4.05 3.08 3.06
CA ALA A 10 3.04 3.63 2.17
C ALA A 10 3.46 3.35 0.71
N ASP A 11 2.49 3.11 -0.17
CA ASP A 11 2.78 2.72 -1.55
C ASP A 11 3.48 3.86 -2.30
N ARG A 12 4.71 3.61 -2.77
CA ARG A 12 5.53 4.63 -3.45
C ARG A 12 4.92 5.07 -4.78
N ALA A 13 4.19 4.19 -5.48
CA ALA A 13 3.62 4.52 -6.79
C ALA A 13 2.51 5.58 -6.64
N HIS A 14 1.62 5.40 -5.67
CA HIS A 14 0.60 6.40 -5.33
C HIS A 14 1.19 7.67 -4.70
N ALA A 15 2.30 7.57 -3.95
CA ALA A 15 2.95 8.73 -3.34
C ALA A 15 3.35 9.79 -4.38
N GLY A 16 4.08 9.41 -5.43
CA GLY A 16 4.61 10.35 -6.43
C GLY A 16 3.54 11.12 -7.21
N THR A 17 2.41 10.49 -7.52
CA THR A 17 1.24 11.15 -8.13
C THR A 17 0.58 12.14 -7.17
N CYS A 18 0.42 11.75 -5.90
CA CYS A 18 -0.09 12.65 -4.88
C CYS A 18 0.85 13.84 -4.64
N ASP A 19 2.17 13.69 -4.75
CA ASP A 19 3.13 14.76 -4.46
C ASP A 19 3.13 15.90 -5.49
N ARG A 20 2.95 15.62 -6.78
CA ARG A 20 2.78 16.70 -7.78
C ARG A 20 1.42 17.40 -7.67
N ALA A 21 0.34 16.65 -7.41
CA ALA A 21 -0.97 17.24 -7.12
C ALA A 21 -0.95 18.13 -5.86
N ARG A 22 -0.24 17.71 -4.79
CA ARG A 22 -0.01 18.52 -3.58
C ARG A 22 0.75 19.82 -3.86
N GLY A 23 1.66 19.82 -4.84
CA GLY A 23 2.37 21.02 -5.31
C GLY A 23 1.40 22.02 -5.92
N ALA A 24 0.78 21.66 -7.04
CA ALA A 24 -0.14 22.53 -7.77
C ALA A 24 -1.27 23.10 -6.89
N LEU A 25 -1.82 22.31 -5.97
CA LEU A 25 -2.86 22.78 -5.04
C LEU A 25 -2.34 23.82 -4.03
N ARG A 26 -1.08 23.74 -3.60
CA ARG A 26 -0.47 24.76 -2.73
C ARG A 26 -0.14 26.03 -3.51
N ASP A 27 0.24 25.91 -4.77
CA ASP A 27 0.48 27.04 -5.67
C ASP A 27 -0.83 27.82 -5.96
N LEU A 28 -1.97 27.10 -5.96
CA LEU A 28 -3.33 27.66 -5.95
C LEU A 28 -3.82 28.14 -4.56
N GLY A 29 -2.95 28.12 -3.53
CA GLY A 29 -3.24 28.62 -2.19
C GLY A 29 -3.97 27.65 -1.24
N ALA A 30 -4.23 26.41 -1.64
CA ALA A 30 -5.01 25.46 -0.84
C ALA A 30 -4.24 24.90 0.37
N ARG A 31 -4.94 24.73 1.50
CA ARG A 31 -4.43 24.12 2.73
C ARG A 31 -4.42 22.58 2.64
N VAL A 32 -3.46 22.03 1.90
CA VAL A 32 -3.41 20.58 1.63
C VAL A 32 -2.99 19.76 2.86
N LEU A 33 -3.97 19.13 3.53
CA LEU A 33 -3.76 18.10 4.54
C LEU A 33 -3.34 16.76 3.90
N VAL A 34 -2.44 16.02 4.55
CA VAL A 34 -1.91 14.74 4.02
C VAL A 34 -2.00 13.66 5.08
N ALA A 35 -2.92 12.71 4.89
CA ALA A 35 -3.09 11.54 5.73
C ALA A 35 -3.16 10.25 4.89
N PRO A 36 -2.27 9.26 5.09
CA PRO A 36 -2.42 7.95 4.48
C PRO A 36 -3.56 7.18 5.16
N LEU A 37 -4.55 6.73 4.37
CA LEU A 37 -5.71 5.96 4.86
C LEU A 37 -5.47 4.43 4.87
N THR A 38 -4.43 3.97 4.16
CA THR A 38 -4.03 2.57 4.04
C THR A 38 -2.52 2.43 3.96
N ALA A 39 -1.99 1.29 4.41
CA ALA A 39 -0.59 0.91 4.23
C ALA A 39 -0.46 -0.51 3.68
N THR A 40 0.60 -0.76 2.91
CA THR A 40 0.96 -2.10 2.47
C THR A 40 1.78 -2.79 3.56
N THR A 41 1.46 -4.03 3.86
CA THR A 41 2.19 -4.85 4.83
C THR A 41 2.29 -6.31 4.37
N GLY A 42 3.09 -7.12 5.06
CA GLY A 42 3.22 -8.54 4.77
C GLY A 42 1.93 -9.34 5.00
N PRO A 43 1.89 -10.59 4.52
CA PRO A 43 0.75 -11.47 4.70
C PRO A 43 0.53 -11.81 6.18
N ALA A 44 -0.63 -12.38 6.51
CA ALA A 44 -0.95 -12.75 7.90
C ALA A 44 0.01 -13.84 8.43
N SER A 45 0.41 -14.75 7.55
CA SER A 45 1.51 -15.70 7.71
C SER A 45 2.30 -15.71 6.41
N SER A 46 3.63 -15.82 6.46
CA SER A 46 4.43 -15.98 5.25
C SER A 46 4.50 -17.44 4.76
N ALA A 47 4.03 -18.41 5.56
CA ALA A 47 4.30 -19.83 5.35
C ALA A 47 3.88 -20.35 3.96
N GLU A 48 2.74 -19.89 3.45
CA GLU A 48 2.22 -20.28 2.13
C GLU A 48 3.07 -19.73 0.98
N LEU A 49 3.39 -18.42 1.00
CA LEU A 49 4.26 -17.79 0.01
C LEU A 49 5.68 -18.38 0.06
N ASP A 50 6.22 -18.58 1.27
CA ASP A 50 7.53 -19.19 1.46
C ASP A 50 7.54 -20.66 0.96
N ALA A 51 6.42 -21.39 1.10
CA ALA A 51 6.28 -22.75 0.55
C ALA A 51 6.16 -22.75 -0.97
N ALA A 52 5.36 -21.86 -1.56
CA ALA A 52 5.27 -21.69 -3.00
C ALA A 52 6.63 -21.33 -3.62
N VAL A 53 7.40 -20.45 -2.97
CA VAL A 53 8.75 -20.05 -3.41
C VAL A 53 9.77 -21.20 -3.30
N ARG A 54 9.66 -22.09 -2.29
CA ARG A 54 10.46 -23.33 -2.24
C ARG A 54 10.10 -24.37 -3.30
N SER A 55 9.04 -24.16 -4.06
CA SER A 55 8.55 -25.09 -5.08
C SER A 55 8.31 -24.42 -6.44
N LEU A 56 9.08 -23.36 -6.76
CA LEU A 56 8.89 -22.60 -8.01
C LEU A 56 8.99 -23.45 -9.28
N ASP A 57 9.85 -24.47 -9.29
CA ASP A 57 10.01 -25.38 -10.44
C ASP A 57 8.77 -26.24 -10.74
N ARG A 58 7.73 -26.23 -9.87
CA ARG A 58 6.43 -26.86 -10.14
C ARG A 58 5.50 -25.99 -11.01
N TYR A 59 5.87 -24.73 -11.23
CA TYR A 59 5.06 -23.74 -11.95
C TYR A 59 5.64 -23.47 -13.33
N ALA A 60 4.77 -23.52 -14.34
CA ALA A 60 5.12 -23.10 -15.69
C ALA A 60 5.25 -21.57 -15.80
N TRP A 61 4.62 -20.84 -14.87
CA TRP A 61 4.55 -19.38 -14.79
C TRP A 61 4.39 -18.87 -13.35
N VAL A 62 5.01 -17.72 -13.05
CA VAL A 62 4.61 -16.82 -11.96
C VAL A 62 4.11 -15.53 -12.60
N ALA A 63 2.85 -15.15 -12.33
CA ALA A 63 2.24 -13.95 -12.91
C ALA A 63 1.99 -12.88 -11.83
N VAL A 64 2.76 -11.80 -11.89
CA VAL A 64 2.81 -10.76 -10.85
C VAL A 64 2.06 -9.50 -11.30
N THR A 65 1.13 -9.02 -10.48
CA THR A 65 0.21 -7.92 -10.86
C THR A 65 0.61 -6.55 -10.30
N SER A 66 1.64 -6.48 -9.45
CA SER A 66 2.09 -5.23 -8.83
C SER A 66 3.54 -5.30 -8.33
N VAL A 67 4.17 -4.12 -8.18
CA VAL A 67 5.48 -3.96 -7.53
C VAL A 67 5.49 -4.53 -6.10
N ASN A 68 4.38 -4.40 -5.36
CA ASN A 68 4.24 -4.97 -4.01
C ASN A 68 4.31 -6.52 -4.02
N GLY A 69 3.83 -7.17 -5.09
CA GLY A 69 4.00 -8.61 -5.29
C GLY A 69 5.46 -9.00 -5.53
N VAL A 70 6.23 -8.18 -6.25
CA VAL A 70 7.68 -8.39 -6.46
C VAL A 70 8.46 -8.21 -5.16
N GLU A 71 8.22 -7.13 -4.40
CA GLU A 71 8.87 -6.92 -3.10
C GLU A 71 8.54 -8.06 -2.11
N ALA A 72 7.30 -8.60 -2.13
CA ALA A 72 6.90 -9.74 -1.32
C ALA A 72 7.58 -11.06 -1.72
N LEU A 73 7.68 -11.35 -3.02
CA LEU A 73 8.39 -12.52 -3.56
C LEU A 73 9.88 -12.50 -3.20
N ALA A 74 10.56 -11.37 -3.39
CA ALA A 74 11.98 -11.22 -3.06
C ALA A 74 12.24 -11.44 -1.55
N ALA A 75 11.34 -10.93 -0.70
CA ALA A 75 11.39 -11.17 0.73
C ALA A 75 11.12 -12.65 1.11
N ALA A 76 10.25 -13.34 0.38
CA ALA A 76 10.01 -14.78 0.57
C ALA A 76 11.20 -15.64 0.12
N ALA A 77 11.80 -15.32 -1.02
CA ALA A 77 13.02 -15.94 -1.52
C ALA A 77 14.17 -15.85 -0.50
N THR A 78 14.34 -14.66 0.09
CA THR A 78 15.32 -14.41 1.16
C THR A 78 15.04 -15.25 2.41
N ARG A 79 13.77 -15.40 2.83
CA ARG A 79 13.37 -16.27 3.96
C ARG A 79 13.52 -17.77 3.64
N ALA A 80 13.36 -18.14 2.37
CA ALA A 80 13.38 -19.53 1.91
C ALA A 80 14.79 -20.04 1.58
N GLY A 81 15.77 -19.15 1.39
CA GLY A 81 17.10 -19.51 0.86
C GLY A 81 17.08 -19.82 -0.63
N VAL A 82 16.11 -19.29 -1.37
CA VAL A 82 15.87 -19.57 -2.79
C VAL A 82 16.39 -18.40 -3.64
N ASP A 83 17.07 -18.72 -4.73
CA ASP A 83 17.43 -17.76 -5.78
C ASP A 83 16.34 -17.79 -6.87
N LEU A 84 15.57 -16.70 -6.98
CA LEU A 84 14.46 -16.60 -7.94
C LEU A 84 14.93 -16.66 -9.40
N ALA A 85 16.16 -16.23 -9.70
CA ALA A 85 16.70 -16.25 -11.06
C ALA A 85 17.19 -17.64 -11.50
N ARG A 86 17.16 -18.63 -10.60
CA ARG A 86 17.55 -20.03 -10.87
C ARG A 86 16.38 -21.00 -10.95
N ALA A 87 15.16 -20.54 -10.68
CA ALA A 87 13.94 -21.32 -10.89
C ALA A 87 13.65 -21.47 -12.39
N ARG A 88 13.10 -22.63 -12.78
CA ARG A 88 12.71 -22.96 -14.17
C ARG A 88 11.38 -22.35 -14.62
N THR A 89 10.75 -21.53 -13.78
CA THR A 89 9.48 -20.87 -14.07
C THR A 89 9.68 -19.64 -14.97
N ARG A 90 8.70 -19.37 -15.84
CA ARG A 90 8.62 -18.12 -16.60
C ARG A 90 7.97 -17.01 -15.79
N TRP A 91 8.30 -15.76 -16.09
CA TRP A 91 7.78 -14.59 -15.39
C TRP A 91 6.86 -13.77 -16.28
N ALA A 92 5.67 -13.50 -15.76
CA ALA A 92 4.66 -12.69 -16.42
C ALA A 92 4.25 -11.49 -15.54
N SER A 93 3.90 -10.37 -16.15
CA SER A 93 3.63 -9.13 -15.40
C SER A 93 2.50 -8.27 -15.96
N VAL A 94 1.79 -7.58 -15.05
CA VAL A 94 0.85 -6.50 -15.40
C VAL A 94 1.57 -5.15 -15.31
N GLY A 95 1.71 -4.50 -16.46
CA GLY A 95 2.19 -3.13 -16.62
C GLY A 95 3.71 -2.92 -16.45
N PRO A 96 4.27 -1.89 -17.11
CA PRO A 96 5.72 -1.70 -17.23
C PRO A 96 6.40 -1.31 -15.91
N ALA A 97 5.64 -0.86 -14.89
CA ALA A 97 6.16 -0.65 -13.55
C ALA A 97 6.50 -1.98 -12.84
N THR A 98 5.66 -3.00 -13.01
CA THR A 98 5.89 -4.34 -12.46
C THR A 98 7.03 -5.03 -13.21
N ALA A 99 7.05 -4.94 -14.54
CA ALA A 99 8.13 -5.49 -15.37
C ALA A 99 9.51 -4.92 -14.99
N ARG A 100 9.63 -3.58 -14.89
CA ARG A 100 10.87 -2.94 -14.40
C ARG A 100 11.27 -3.41 -12.99
N SER A 101 10.30 -3.65 -12.11
CA SER A 101 10.60 -4.16 -10.76
C SER A 101 11.10 -5.61 -10.75
N LEU A 102 10.63 -6.46 -11.68
CA LEU A 102 11.15 -7.82 -11.88
C LEU A 102 12.57 -7.77 -12.47
N HIS A 103 12.79 -6.92 -13.48
CA HIS A 103 14.13 -6.73 -14.07
C HIS A 103 15.14 -6.23 -13.03
N ALA A 104 14.74 -5.29 -12.16
CA ALA A 104 15.56 -4.81 -11.04
C ALA A 104 15.84 -5.87 -9.95
N ALA A 105 15.06 -6.95 -9.91
CA ALA A 105 15.29 -8.12 -9.08
C ALA A 105 16.09 -9.24 -9.79
N GLY A 106 16.60 -8.98 -11.01
CA GLY A 106 17.36 -9.95 -11.81
C GLY A 106 16.50 -10.96 -12.58
N LEU A 107 15.19 -10.73 -12.69
CA LEU A 107 14.23 -11.65 -13.31
C LEU A 107 13.85 -11.13 -14.69
N ALA A 108 14.11 -11.91 -15.74
CA ALA A 108 13.65 -11.61 -17.09
C ALA A 108 12.13 -11.86 -17.19
N VAL A 109 11.39 -10.94 -17.81
CA VAL A 109 9.94 -11.07 -18.04
C VAL A 109 9.68 -11.63 -19.42
N ASP A 110 9.12 -12.84 -19.49
CA ASP A 110 8.73 -13.50 -20.75
C ASP A 110 7.45 -12.88 -21.35
N VAL A 111 6.53 -12.37 -20.50
CA VAL A 111 5.26 -11.75 -20.93
C VAL A 111 4.94 -10.51 -20.09
N GLU A 112 4.87 -9.34 -20.73
CA GLU A 112 4.25 -8.13 -20.16
C GLU A 112 2.88 -7.90 -20.81
N ALA A 113 1.84 -7.69 -20.00
CA ALA A 113 0.58 -7.13 -20.46
C ALA A 113 0.44 -5.69 -19.98
N THR A 114 0.35 -4.74 -20.92
CA THR A 114 0.37 -3.30 -20.65
C THR A 114 -0.92 -2.73 -20.03
N GLY A 115 -1.98 -3.54 -19.95
CA GLY A 115 -3.30 -3.14 -19.45
C GLY A 115 -3.65 -3.76 -18.09
N THR A 116 -4.71 -4.57 -18.07
CA THR A 116 -5.33 -5.13 -16.88
C THR A 116 -4.89 -6.57 -16.59
N ALA A 117 -5.28 -7.05 -15.41
CA ALA A 117 -5.18 -8.46 -15.02
C ALA A 117 -5.91 -9.42 -16.00
N ALA A 118 -7.02 -9.01 -16.63
CA ALA A 118 -7.70 -9.81 -17.64
C ALA A 118 -6.92 -9.85 -18.97
N ASP A 119 -6.13 -8.81 -19.26
CA ASP A 119 -5.30 -8.74 -20.46
C ASP A 119 -4.07 -9.66 -20.32
N LEU A 120 -3.51 -9.76 -19.11
CA LEU A 120 -2.48 -10.74 -18.81
C LEU A 120 -2.99 -12.19 -18.93
N ALA A 121 -4.20 -12.47 -18.47
CA ALA A 121 -4.83 -13.78 -18.66
C ALA A 121 -4.94 -14.17 -20.14
N ARG A 122 -5.20 -13.21 -21.04
CA ARG A 122 -5.23 -13.43 -22.50
C ARG A 122 -3.84 -13.52 -23.13
N ALA A 123 -2.84 -12.86 -22.54
CA ALA A 123 -1.47 -12.79 -23.05
C ALA A 123 -0.62 -14.03 -22.72
N LEU A 124 -0.80 -14.65 -21.56
CA LEU A 124 -0.21 -15.98 -21.31
C LEU A 124 -0.75 -16.98 -22.35
N PRO A 125 0.07 -17.92 -22.86
CA PRO A 125 -0.43 -18.99 -23.71
C PRO A 125 -1.53 -19.80 -23.01
N ALA A 126 -2.34 -20.53 -23.77
CA ALA A 126 -3.17 -21.57 -23.17
C ALA A 126 -2.26 -22.64 -22.52
N ALA A 127 -2.77 -23.34 -21.51
CA ALA A 127 -2.08 -24.53 -21.04
C ALA A 127 -2.11 -25.60 -22.13
N ASP A 128 -0.96 -26.22 -22.41
CA ASP A 128 -0.91 -27.47 -23.15
C ASP A 128 -1.67 -28.51 -22.32
N ARG A 129 -2.91 -28.80 -22.72
CA ARG A 129 -3.67 -29.88 -22.09
C ARG A 129 -2.95 -31.19 -22.42
N PRO A 130 -2.51 -32.00 -21.44
CA PRO A 130 -2.40 -33.43 -21.72
C PRO A 130 -3.77 -33.89 -22.25
N GLU A 131 -3.78 -34.73 -23.28
CA GLU A 131 -5.04 -35.27 -23.78
C GLU A 131 -5.79 -35.95 -22.65
N ALA A 132 -7.12 -35.79 -22.63
CA ALA A 132 -7.95 -36.51 -21.67
C ALA A 132 -7.67 -38.00 -21.87
N PRO A 133 -7.35 -38.76 -20.81
CA PRO A 133 -6.87 -40.13 -20.95
C PRO A 133 -7.90 -40.93 -21.74
N ALA A 134 -7.45 -41.48 -22.87
CA ALA A 134 -8.30 -42.30 -23.72
C ALA A 134 -8.91 -43.43 -22.88
N ALA A 135 -10.17 -43.78 -23.18
CA ALA A 135 -10.85 -44.88 -22.50
C ALA A 135 -9.97 -46.15 -22.55
N PRO A 136 -9.93 -46.97 -21.49
CA PRO A 136 -8.89 -47.99 -21.31
C PRO A 136 -8.99 -49.12 -22.34
N GLY A 137 -8.38 -48.89 -23.50
CA GLY A 137 -8.04 -49.88 -24.50
C GLY A 137 -6.64 -50.43 -24.27
N THR A 138 -6.51 -51.73 -24.46
CA THR A 138 -5.21 -52.40 -24.67
C THR A 138 -4.50 -51.77 -25.89
N ASP A 139 -3.17 -51.73 -25.98
CA ASP A 139 -2.22 -52.75 -25.52
C ASP A 139 -0.83 -52.19 -25.11
N SER A 140 0.18 -53.05 -25.08
CA SER A 140 1.50 -52.80 -24.48
C SER A 140 2.60 -52.55 -25.52
N GLY A 141 3.23 -51.36 -25.48
CA GLY A 141 4.38 -51.03 -26.33
C GLY A 141 5.30 -49.99 -25.69
N THR A 142 6.56 -50.36 -25.48
CA THR A 142 7.60 -49.52 -24.86
C THR A 142 7.81 -48.19 -25.58
N ASN A 143 7.88 -47.08 -24.82
CA ASN A 143 8.83 -46.01 -25.16
C ASN A 143 9.30 -45.24 -23.93
N SER A 144 10.60 -44.92 -23.88
CA SER A 144 11.21 -44.18 -22.77
C SER A 144 11.15 -42.67 -23.02
N GLY A 145 10.28 -41.97 -22.30
CA GLY A 145 10.11 -40.52 -22.41
C GLY A 145 10.10 -39.83 -21.05
N THR A 146 11.28 -39.49 -20.51
CA THR A 146 11.40 -38.65 -19.32
C THR A 146 11.28 -37.17 -19.67
N ASP A 147 10.07 -36.75 -20.07
CA ASP A 147 9.66 -35.35 -19.92
C ASP A 147 8.29 -35.33 -19.24
N SER A 148 8.31 -35.25 -17.91
CA SER A 148 7.11 -35.10 -17.09
C SER A 148 6.59 -33.68 -17.25
N GLY A 149 5.79 -33.48 -18.31
CA GLY A 149 5.38 -32.18 -18.82
C GLY A 149 5.11 -31.16 -17.72
N VAL A 150 5.86 -30.05 -17.78
CA VAL A 150 5.89 -29.01 -16.74
C VAL A 150 4.46 -28.65 -16.36
N ALA A 151 4.08 -29.02 -15.14
CA ALA A 151 2.69 -29.07 -14.74
C ALA A 151 2.00 -27.74 -15.06
N ALA A 152 0.78 -27.82 -15.61
CA ALA A 152 0.00 -26.69 -16.09
C ALA A 152 -0.48 -25.79 -14.93
N ARG A 153 0.44 -25.19 -14.17
CA ARG A 153 0.22 -24.41 -12.97
C ARG A 153 0.77 -23.00 -13.12
N VAL A 154 0.02 -22.03 -12.59
CA VAL A 154 0.44 -20.63 -12.47
C VAL A 154 0.37 -20.21 -11.01
N LEU A 155 1.46 -19.62 -10.49
CA LEU A 155 1.48 -18.99 -9.18
C LEU A 155 1.04 -17.52 -9.31
N LEU A 156 0.04 -17.10 -8.53
CA LEU A 156 -0.39 -15.70 -8.42
C LEU A 156 -0.08 -15.15 -7.02
N PRO A 157 1.04 -14.46 -6.82
CA PRO A 157 1.35 -13.77 -5.56
C PRO A 157 0.64 -12.41 -5.53
N LEU A 158 -0.56 -12.38 -4.93
CA LEU A 158 -1.50 -11.25 -5.01
C LEU A 158 -1.63 -10.49 -3.68
N GLY A 159 -2.26 -9.31 -3.73
CA GLY A 159 -2.75 -8.63 -2.53
C GLY A 159 -4.06 -9.24 -2.04
N ASP A 160 -4.34 -9.12 -0.74
CA ASP A 160 -5.60 -9.54 -0.10
C ASP A 160 -6.89 -8.93 -0.68
N LEU A 161 -6.80 -7.81 -1.40
CA LEU A 161 -7.92 -7.16 -2.08
C LEU A 161 -8.00 -7.47 -3.59
N ALA A 162 -7.24 -8.45 -4.09
CA ALA A 162 -7.32 -8.88 -5.48
C ALA A 162 -8.58 -9.72 -5.74
N GLY A 163 -9.26 -9.47 -6.86
CA GLY A 163 -10.41 -10.25 -7.33
C GLY A 163 -10.04 -11.30 -8.37
N ASP A 164 -10.92 -12.27 -8.57
CA ASP A 164 -10.64 -13.54 -9.28
C ASP A 164 -10.43 -13.43 -10.79
N ALA A 165 -10.50 -12.23 -11.39
CA ALA A 165 -10.49 -12.05 -12.85
C ALA A 165 -9.26 -12.67 -13.55
N LEU A 166 -8.07 -12.61 -12.95
CA LEU A 166 -6.86 -13.27 -13.46
C LEU A 166 -6.93 -14.79 -13.25
N ALA A 167 -7.35 -15.24 -12.08
CA ALA A 167 -7.42 -16.65 -11.73
C ALA A 167 -8.45 -17.41 -12.59
N GLY A 168 -9.67 -16.88 -12.69
CA GLY A 168 -10.72 -17.41 -13.57
C GLY A 168 -10.34 -17.31 -15.06
N GLY A 169 -9.71 -16.21 -15.48
CA GLY A 169 -9.25 -16.03 -16.86
C GLY A 169 -8.15 -17.02 -17.28
N LEU A 170 -7.25 -17.39 -16.36
CA LEU A 170 -6.24 -18.43 -16.59
C LEU A 170 -6.82 -19.84 -16.47
N ALA A 171 -7.71 -20.10 -15.51
CA ALA A 171 -8.39 -21.38 -15.36
C ALA A 171 -9.24 -21.73 -16.60
N ALA A 172 -9.94 -20.74 -17.19
CA ALA A 172 -10.65 -20.88 -18.46
C ALA A 172 -9.72 -21.19 -19.67
N ARG A 173 -8.40 -21.03 -19.51
CA ARG A 173 -7.36 -21.38 -20.49
C ARG A 173 -6.60 -22.66 -20.14
N GLY A 174 -7.12 -23.46 -19.19
CA GLY A 174 -6.58 -24.76 -18.79
C GLY A 174 -5.53 -24.72 -17.68
N TRP A 175 -5.21 -23.55 -17.12
CA TRP A 175 -4.22 -23.45 -16.04
C TRP A 175 -4.81 -23.79 -14.67
N HIS A 176 -4.15 -24.67 -13.91
CA HIS A 176 -4.36 -24.82 -12.48
C HIS A 176 -3.74 -23.60 -11.76
N VAL A 177 -4.57 -22.69 -11.28
CA VAL A 177 -4.10 -21.47 -10.62
C VAL A 177 -3.92 -21.70 -9.12
N ASP A 178 -2.73 -21.41 -8.60
CA ASP A 178 -2.45 -21.34 -7.17
C ASP A 178 -2.33 -19.85 -6.77
N SER A 179 -3.39 -19.28 -6.20
CA SER A 179 -3.42 -17.89 -5.73
C SER A 179 -2.98 -17.81 -4.27
N VAL A 180 -1.95 -17.00 -3.98
CA VAL A 180 -1.36 -16.86 -2.64
C VAL A 180 -1.37 -15.38 -2.24
N VAL A 181 -1.83 -15.08 -1.01
CA VAL A 181 -1.78 -13.73 -0.46
C VAL A 181 -0.32 -13.38 -0.13
N ALA A 182 0.29 -12.56 -0.97
CA ALA A 182 1.68 -12.14 -0.85
C ALA A 182 1.86 -10.83 -0.05
N TYR A 183 0.85 -9.96 -0.05
CA TYR A 183 0.82 -8.73 0.75
C TYR A 183 -0.61 -8.36 1.16
N ARG A 184 -0.74 -7.41 2.09
CA ARG A 184 -2.03 -6.96 2.63
C ARG A 184 -2.19 -5.45 2.67
N THR A 185 -3.42 -5.00 2.46
CA THR A 185 -3.84 -3.61 2.49
C THR A 185 -4.50 -3.31 3.84
N VAL A 186 -3.72 -2.86 4.82
CA VAL A 186 -4.23 -2.59 6.17
C VAL A 186 -4.71 -1.14 6.32
N PRO A 187 -5.75 -0.89 7.15
CA PRO A 187 -6.17 0.47 7.50
C PRO A 187 -5.05 1.24 8.20
N VAL A 188 -5.02 2.55 7.99
CA VAL A 188 -4.23 3.50 8.79
C VAL A 188 -5.19 4.53 9.35
N ALA A 189 -5.10 4.77 10.66
CA ALA A 189 -5.93 5.74 11.35
C ALA A 189 -5.58 7.18 10.91
N LEU A 190 -6.59 7.98 10.61
CA LEU A 190 -6.44 9.41 10.37
C LEU A 190 -5.83 10.11 11.60
N PRO A 191 -4.92 11.09 11.40
CA PRO A 191 -4.47 11.99 12.45
C PRO A 191 -5.64 12.71 13.12
N GLY A 192 -5.59 12.87 14.44
CA GLY A 192 -6.71 13.41 15.23
C GLY A 192 -7.09 14.86 14.89
N ASP A 193 -6.12 15.64 14.41
CA ASP A 193 -6.31 16.99 13.85
C ASP A 193 -7.05 16.94 12.51
N VAL A 194 -6.77 15.98 11.63
CA VAL A 194 -7.50 15.78 10.37
C VAL A 194 -8.95 15.33 10.64
N VAL A 195 -9.17 14.45 11.62
CA VAL A 195 -10.52 14.05 12.05
C VAL A 195 -11.28 15.23 12.66
N ALA A 196 -10.61 16.07 13.48
CA ALA A 196 -11.21 17.26 14.06
C ALA A 196 -11.54 18.34 13.00
N ASP A 197 -10.71 18.49 11.97
CA ASP A 197 -10.96 19.39 10.86
C ASP A 197 -12.13 18.92 9.98
N ALA A 198 -12.24 17.63 9.67
CA ALA A 198 -13.37 17.08 8.93
C ALA A 198 -14.70 17.29 9.69
N ARG A 199 -14.72 16.95 10.99
CA ARG A 199 -15.87 17.18 11.90
C ARG A 199 -16.26 18.63 12.10
N ALA A 200 -15.31 19.56 11.96
CA ALA A 200 -15.57 20.98 12.01
C ALA A 200 -15.92 21.57 10.63
N HIS A 201 -16.12 20.73 9.61
CA HIS A 201 -16.30 21.09 8.20
C HIS A 201 -15.21 22.07 7.68
N ARG A 202 -13.97 21.90 8.15
CA ARG A 202 -12.76 22.64 7.72
C ARG A 202 -11.94 21.90 6.65
N VAL A 203 -12.57 20.92 5.99
CA VAL A 203 -12.04 20.19 4.84
C VAL A 203 -13.13 20.23 3.78
N ASP A 204 -12.94 21.07 2.77
CA ASP A 204 -13.94 21.35 1.74
C ASP A 204 -14.14 20.14 0.82
N VAL A 205 -13.05 19.40 0.57
CA VAL A 205 -12.98 18.28 -0.37
C VAL A 205 -11.79 17.36 -0.04
N ALA A 206 -11.92 16.06 -0.30
CA ALA A 206 -10.83 15.09 -0.18
C ALA A 206 -10.49 14.41 -1.51
N VAL A 207 -9.20 14.13 -1.73
CA VAL A 207 -8.69 13.49 -2.96
C VAL A 207 -8.48 12.00 -2.73
N VAL A 208 -9.19 11.17 -3.49
CA VAL A 208 -9.19 9.71 -3.31
C VAL A 208 -8.71 8.98 -4.57
N ALA A 209 -7.42 8.64 -4.56
CA ALA A 209 -6.76 7.97 -5.68
C ALA A 209 -6.89 6.44 -5.69
N ALA A 210 -7.53 5.83 -4.69
CA ALA A 210 -7.73 4.37 -4.63
C ALA A 210 -9.03 3.99 -3.91
N GLY A 211 -9.74 2.97 -4.42
CA GLY A 211 -10.99 2.49 -3.82
C GLY A 211 -10.84 1.86 -2.42
N SER A 212 -9.65 1.42 -2.03
CA SER A 212 -9.34 1.00 -0.65
C SER A 212 -9.28 2.21 0.30
N ALA A 213 -8.67 3.31 -0.12
CA ALA A 213 -8.67 4.57 0.61
C ALA A 213 -10.09 5.16 0.72
N ALA A 214 -10.91 5.06 -0.34
CA ALA A 214 -12.31 5.48 -0.31
C ALA A 214 -13.09 4.81 0.85
N ARG A 215 -13.01 3.47 0.94
CA ARG A 215 -13.66 2.71 2.02
C ARG A 215 -13.12 3.06 3.41
N GLN A 216 -11.84 3.42 3.52
CA GLN A 216 -11.23 3.82 4.79
C GLN A 216 -11.59 5.25 5.22
N LEU A 217 -11.79 6.18 4.29
CA LEU A 217 -12.31 7.52 4.60
C LEU A 217 -13.73 7.41 5.17
N ALA A 218 -14.61 6.68 4.47
CA ALA A 218 -15.97 6.41 4.91
C ALA A 218 -16.03 5.69 6.27
N ALA A 219 -15.21 4.64 6.47
CA ALA A 219 -15.21 3.87 7.71
C ALA A 219 -14.66 4.62 8.95
N GLN A 220 -13.94 5.73 8.76
CA GLN A 220 -13.33 6.51 9.85
C GLN A 220 -14.06 7.83 10.15
N LEU A 221 -14.76 8.40 9.17
CA LEU A 221 -15.50 9.67 9.31
C LEU A 221 -17.02 9.49 9.25
N GLY A 222 -17.54 8.49 8.54
CA GLY A 222 -18.98 8.33 8.33
C GLY A 222 -19.58 9.58 7.65
N ASP A 223 -20.63 10.14 8.24
CA ASP A 223 -21.28 11.37 7.76
C ASP A 223 -20.38 12.63 7.93
N ASP A 224 -19.31 12.55 8.74
CA ASP A 224 -18.28 13.61 8.84
C ASP A 224 -17.36 13.66 7.61
N ALA A 225 -17.53 12.76 6.62
CA ALA A 225 -16.65 12.69 5.46
C ALA A 225 -16.93 13.82 4.46
N PRO A 226 -15.90 14.56 4.01
CA PRO A 226 -16.06 15.58 2.98
C PRO A 226 -16.39 14.97 1.62
N ALA A 227 -16.90 15.80 0.71
CA ALA A 227 -17.05 15.44 -0.69
C ALA A 227 -15.70 14.98 -1.29
N VAL A 228 -15.73 14.05 -2.25
CA VAL A 228 -14.50 13.47 -2.82
C VAL A 228 -14.35 13.71 -4.32
N VAL A 229 -13.12 14.02 -4.71
CA VAL A 229 -12.63 13.97 -6.10
C VAL A 229 -11.77 12.72 -6.26
N THR A 230 -11.93 12.01 -7.37
CA THR A 230 -11.29 10.69 -7.58
C THR A 230 -10.47 10.63 -8.86
N ILE A 231 -9.37 9.88 -8.85
CA ILE A 231 -8.43 9.74 -9.98
C ILE A 231 -8.99 8.92 -11.17
N GLY A 232 -10.24 8.48 -11.10
CA GLY A 232 -10.86 7.66 -12.14
C GLY A 232 -12.01 6.80 -11.63
N GLU A 233 -12.86 6.37 -12.55
CA GLU A 233 -14.13 5.71 -12.26
C GLU A 233 -14.04 4.42 -11.39
N PRO A 234 -12.98 3.59 -11.39
CA PRO A 234 -12.84 2.50 -10.42
C PRO A 234 -12.79 2.97 -8.95
N SER A 235 -12.16 4.13 -8.69
CA SER A 235 -12.14 4.76 -7.36
C SER A 235 -13.44 5.48 -7.07
N ALA A 236 -14.05 6.15 -8.06
CA ALA A 236 -15.37 6.76 -7.93
C ALA A 236 -16.46 5.74 -7.55
N ARG A 237 -16.51 4.59 -8.23
CA ARG A 237 -17.44 3.50 -7.92
C ARG A 237 -17.26 2.96 -6.50
N ALA A 238 -16.01 2.80 -6.06
CA ALA A 238 -15.71 2.36 -4.70
C ALA A 238 -16.06 3.40 -3.63
N ALA A 239 -16.01 4.70 -3.96
CA ALA A 239 -16.45 5.79 -3.08
C ALA A 239 -17.98 5.85 -2.99
N ARG A 240 -18.70 5.83 -4.11
CA ARG A 240 -20.18 5.78 -4.14
C ARG A 240 -20.72 4.54 -3.41
N ALA A 241 -20.08 3.38 -3.60
CA ALA A 241 -20.42 2.14 -2.88
C ALA A 241 -20.08 2.17 -1.37
N ALA A 242 -19.29 3.16 -0.92
CA ALA A 242 -19.01 3.46 0.49
C ALA A 242 -19.80 4.69 0.99
N ALA A 243 -20.88 5.06 0.31
CA ALA A 243 -21.75 6.20 0.59
C ALA A 243 -21.09 7.60 0.54
N LEU A 244 -19.87 7.73 0.01
CA LEU A 244 -19.22 9.03 -0.15
C LEU A 244 -19.81 9.82 -1.32
N SER A 245 -20.05 11.12 -1.11
CA SER A 245 -20.43 12.06 -2.16
C SER A 245 -19.26 12.30 -3.12
N VAL A 246 -19.33 11.74 -4.33
CA VAL A 246 -18.32 11.95 -5.38
C VAL A 246 -18.72 13.16 -6.22
N VAL A 247 -18.02 14.28 -6.05
CA VAL A 247 -18.30 15.53 -6.78
C VAL A 247 -17.61 15.60 -8.14
N ALA A 248 -16.43 14.98 -8.29
CA ALA A 248 -15.78 14.86 -9.60
C ALA A 248 -14.91 13.59 -9.75
N VAL A 249 -14.63 13.28 -11.02
CA VAL A 249 -13.79 12.16 -11.44
C VAL A 249 -12.83 12.68 -12.50
N ALA A 250 -11.53 12.52 -12.29
CA ALA A 250 -10.51 12.91 -13.26
C ALA A 250 -10.74 12.18 -14.59
N ALA A 251 -10.75 12.93 -15.70
CA ALA A 251 -10.99 12.38 -17.03
C ALA A 251 -9.94 11.32 -17.43
N HIS A 252 -8.71 11.48 -16.92
CA HIS A 252 -7.59 10.56 -17.07
C HIS A 252 -6.92 10.33 -15.71
N PRO A 253 -6.28 9.16 -15.47
CA PRO A 253 -5.58 8.88 -14.21
C PRO A 253 -4.21 9.55 -14.19
N THR A 254 -4.18 10.88 -14.29
CA THR A 254 -2.97 11.71 -14.29
C THR A 254 -3.08 12.84 -13.28
N ASP A 255 -1.94 13.29 -12.76
CA ASP A 255 -1.89 14.31 -11.72
C ASP A 255 -2.50 15.64 -12.17
N ALA A 256 -2.37 15.98 -13.46
CA ALA A 256 -2.96 17.17 -14.06
C ALA A 256 -4.50 17.07 -14.10
N ALA A 257 -5.06 16.02 -14.73
CA ALA A 257 -6.51 15.83 -14.82
C ALA A 257 -7.19 15.63 -13.45
N LEU A 258 -6.42 15.26 -12.42
CA LEU A 258 -6.87 15.21 -11.03
C LEU A 258 -6.87 16.58 -10.33
N VAL A 259 -5.97 17.49 -10.72
CA VAL A 259 -5.99 18.89 -10.29
C VAL A 259 -7.08 19.66 -11.03
N ASP A 260 -7.24 19.47 -12.34
CA ASP A 260 -8.27 20.10 -13.16
C ASP A 260 -9.67 19.79 -12.58
N ALA A 261 -10.00 18.50 -12.45
CA ALA A 261 -11.28 18.04 -11.88
C ALA A 261 -11.51 18.42 -10.40
N LEU A 262 -10.46 18.89 -9.71
CA LEU A 262 -10.54 19.39 -8.33
C LEU A 262 -10.70 20.91 -8.28
N VAL A 263 -10.11 21.65 -9.22
CA VAL A 263 -10.38 23.08 -9.42
C VAL A 263 -11.83 23.26 -9.87
N ASP A 264 -12.29 22.50 -10.87
CA ASP A 264 -13.68 22.53 -11.34
C ASP A 264 -14.66 22.27 -10.18
N ALA A 265 -14.42 21.22 -9.39
CA ALA A 265 -15.25 20.87 -8.23
C ALA A 265 -15.25 21.91 -7.10
N LEU A 266 -14.23 22.76 -7.01
CA LEU A 266 -14.14 23.87 -6.04
C LEU A 266 -14.74 25.18 -6.58
N VAL A 267 -14.81 25.35 -7.90
CA VAL A 267 -15.42 26.52 -8.57
C VAL A 267 -16.94 26.34 -8.73
N ASP A 268 -17.39 25.14 -9.11
CA ASP A 268 -18.81 24.81 -9.25
C ASP A 268 -19.51 24.47 -7.91
N ALA A 269 -18.75 24.43 -6.80
CA ALA A 269 -19.31 24.30 -5.47
C ALA A 269 -20.24 25.49 -5.16
N PRO A 270 -21.55 25.29 -4.89
CA PRO A 270 -22.46 26.38 -4.64
C PRO A 270 -22.03 27.16 -3.39
N ALA A 271 -21.90 28.48 -3.51
CA ALA A 271 -21.38 29.38 -2.49
C ALA A 271 -22.31 29.47 -1.26
N GLY A 272 -22.29 28.43 -0.41
CA GLY A 272 -23.27 28.19 0.65
C GLY A 272 -22.69 27.72 1.98
N ALA A 273 -21.37 27.78 2.18
CA ALA A 273 -20.71 27.37 3.44
C ALA A 273 -19.47 28.21 3.82
N VAL A 274 -19.26 29.39 3.25
CA VAL A 274 -18.16 30.30 3.66
C VAL A 274 -18.67 31.24 4.76
N PRO A 275 -18.27 31.08 6.04
CA PRO A 275 -18.49 32.10 7.05
C PRO A 275 -17.57 33.28 6.76
N SER A 276 -18.12 34.33 6.14
CA SER A 276 -17.37 35.53 5.74
C SER A 276 -16.64 36.17 6.92
N ALA A 277 -15.32 35.99 6.97
CA ALA A 277 -14.41 36.66 7.90
C ALA A 277 -14.20 38.15 7.57
N SER A 278 -15.26 38.84 7.17
CA SER A 278 -15.30 40.25 6.77
C SER A 278 -15.68 41.16 7.95
N GLY A 279 -15.03 40.94 9.10
CA GLY A 279 -15.03 41.92 10.19
C GLY A 279 -14.05 43.06 9.88
N PRO A 280 -14.38 44.34 10.16
CA PRO A 280 -13.47 45.45 9.87
C PRO A 280 -12.21 45.37 10.74
N VAL A 281 -11.05 45.34 10.10
CA VAL A 281 -9.74 45.35 10.79
C VAL A 281 -9.51 46.73 11.39
N GLY A 282 -9.73 46.85 12.71
CA GLY A 282 -9.36 48.03 13.48
C GLY A 282 -7.85 48.31 13.44
N PRO A 283 -7.42 49.57 13.65
CA PRO A 283 -6.01 49.96 13.53
C PRO A 283 -5.13 49.23 14.54
N ARG A 284 -3.99 48.70 14.07
CA ARG A 284 -3.00 48.02 14.91
C ARG A 284 -2.30 49.02 15.84
N GLU A 285 -2.58 48.94 17.14
CA GLU A 285 -1.73 49.57 18.15
C GLU A 285 -0.35 48.91 18.21
N ARG A 286 0.64 49.69 18.64
CA ARG A 286 2.06 49.31 18.63
C ARG A 286 2.41 48.63 19.95
N ILE A 287 2.75 47.35 19.92
CA ILE A 287 3.28 46.65 21.10
C ILE A 287 4.66 47.24 21.45
N GLY A 288 4.73 47.90 22.60
CA GLY A 288 5.97 48.41 23.18
C GLY A 288 6.37 47.68 24.45
N ALA A 289 7.69 47.59 24.67
CA ALA A 289 8.37 47.35 25.96
C ALA A 289 7.86 46.21 26.89
N SER A 290 8.59 45.09 26.79
CA SER A 290 8.81 44.05 27.80
C SER A 290 8.57 44.39 29.29
N ARG A 291 7.87 43.49 30.01
CA ARG A 291 8.17 43.16 31.43
C ARG A 291 8.00 41.64 31.66
N PRO A 292 8.87 41.00 32.47
CA PRO A 292 8.76 39.56 32.75
C PRO A 292 7.70 39.28 33.83
N LEU A 293 6.99 38.15 33.68
CA LEU A 293 6.21 37.53 34.74
C LEU A 293 7.04 36.48 35.49
N GLN A 294 6.87 36.40 36.81
CA GLN A 294 7.57 35.43 37.66
C GLN A 294 6.79 34.11 37.79
N PRO A 295 7.47 32.98 38.07
CA PRO A 295 6.80 31.69 38.23
C PRO A 295 5.94 31.65 39.49
N THR A 296 4.69 31.24 39.36
CA THR A 296 3.78 30.98 40.48
C THR A 296 3.96 29.56 41.02
N SER A 297 3.89 29.40 42.34
CA SER A 297 4.18 28.13 43.02
C SER A 297 3.04 27.12 42.94
N ALA A 298 3.39 25.83 42.95
CA ALA A 298 2.43 24.73 43.13
C ALA A 298 2.22 24.42 44.63
N PRO A 299 1.00 24.02 45.06
CA PRO A 299 0.73 23.52 46.40
C PRO A 299 1.22 22.07 46.59
N PRO A 300 1.35 21.57 47.85
CA PRO A 300 2.19 20.42 48.18
C PRO A 300 1.50 19.04 48.08
N VAL A 301 2.34 18.00 48.14
CA VAL A 301 1.97 16.58 48.36
C VAL A 301 2.40 16.18 49.77
N GLU A 302 1.54 15.47 50.51
CA GLU A 302 1.84 14.88 51.83
C GLU A 302 1.25 13.46 51.97
N PRO A 303 1.67 12.66 52.97
CA PRO A 303 2.15 11.30 52.67
C PRO A 303 1.30 10.13 53.23
N ALA A 304 1.74 8.92 52.93
CA ALA A 304 1.18 7.66 53.42
C ALA A 304 2.03 7.01 54.55
N PRO A 305 1.42 6.19 55.42
CA PRO A 305 2.05 5.04 56.07
C PRO A 305 1.57 3.73 55.39
N SER A 306 2.40 2.78 54.94
CA SER A 306 3.47 2.01 55.62
C SER A 306 2.98 0.95 56.61
N ALA A 307 2.88 -0.30 56.12
CA ALA A 307 3.14 -1.53 56.89
C ALA A 307 3.66 -2.65 55.95
N LEU A 308 4.62 -3.43 56.45
CA LEU A 308 5.30 -4.60 55.83
C LEU A 308 5.02 -5.84 56.75
N PRO A 309 5.61 -7.08 56.65
CA PRO A 309 6.94 -7.42 56.08
C PRO A 309 7.26 -8.88 55.58
N VAL A 310 8.52 -9.08 55.09
CA VAL A 310 9.30 -10.36 54.91
C VAL A 310 8.75 -11.38 53.87
N ALA A 311 9.51 -12.17 53.08
CA ALA A 311 10.96 -12.51 52.93
C ALA A 311 11.49 -12.14 51.51
N ARG A 312 12.78 -11.92 51.19
CA ARG A 312 14.00 -12.78 51.21
C ARG A 312 13.86 -14.11 50.43
N ASP A 313 14.84 -14.56 49.63
CA ASP A 313 16.29 -14.27 49.64
C ASP A 313 16.97 -14.06 48.25
N ALA A 314 18.30 -13.96 48.20
CA ALA A 314 19.17 -13.62 47.06
C ALA A 314 19.31 -14.73 45.96
N SER A 315 20.02 -14.58 44.82
CA SER A 315 21.00 -13.57 44.33
C SER A 315 20.95 -13.52 42.76
N THR A 316 21.90 -13.10 41.89
CA THR A 316 23.36 -12.80 41.98
C THR A 316 23.85 -11.92 40.80
N ARG A 317 24.97 -11.20 41.01
CA ARG A 317 25.97 -10.66 40.03
C ARG A 317 25.54 -9.73 38.85
N SER A 318 26.21 -8.58 38.81
CA SER A 318 26.44 -7.73 37.61
C SER A 318 27.83 -8.07 36.99
N PRO A 319 28.20 -7.56 35.79
CA PRO A 319 28.69 -6.17 35.68
C PRO A 319 28.19 -5.37 34.45
N ALA A 320 28.27 -4.03 34.56
CA ALA A 320 28.21 -3.04 33.46
C ALA A 320 29.67 -2.75 32.95
N PRO A 321 29.99 -1.83 32.00
CA PRO A 321 29.29 -0.64 31.47
C PRO A 321 29.09 -0.71 29.91
N ALA A 322 28.81 0.32 29.09
CA ALA A 322 28.87 1.79 29.23
C ALA A 322 27.80 2.56 28.40
N ARG A 323 27.96 3.88 28.27
CA ARG A 323 26.91 4.85 27.89
C ARG A 323 26.74 5.12 26.38
N ALA A 324 25.49 5.42 26.05
CA ALA A 324 24.93 5.90 24.78
C ALA A 324 25.63 7.09 24.08
N ARG A 325 25.34 7.24 22.77
CA ARG A 325 25.22 8.52 22.05
C ARG A 325 24.07 8.49 21.03
N ARG A 326 23.60 9.67 20.61
CA ARG A 326 22.57 9.91 19.57
C ARG A 326 23.22 10.48 18.29
N GLY A 327 22.49 10.44 17.18
CA GLY A 327 22.86 11.04 15.87
C GLY A 327 22.83 9.95 14.79
N ALA A 328 21.90 9.88 13.84
CA ALA A 328 21.38 10.86 12.86
C ALA A 328 22.23 10.90 11.57
N VAL A 329 21.56 10.71 10.42
CA VAL A 329 22.14 10.54 9.09
C VAL A 329 21.33 11.35 8.06
N PRO A 330 21.97 12.21 7.26
CA PRO A 330 21.63 12.48 5.86
C PRO A 330 22.52 11.62 4.93
N LEU A 331 22.05 11.01 3.84
CA LEU A 331 21.34 11.53 2.64
C LEU A 331 22.24 12.31 1.65
N GLU A 332 22.57 11.59 0.57
CA GLU A 332 22.51 11.96 -0.86
C GLU A 332 23.22 13.22 -1.41
N ALA A 333 24.18 12.94 -2.32
CA ALA A 333 24.50 13.64 -3.57
C ALA A 333 25.52 12.78 -4.36
N GLU A 334 25.69 12.81 -5.68
CA GLU A 334 24.77 12.99 -6.82
C GLU A 334 25.49 12.39 -8.07
N GLU A 335 24.92 12.52 -9.27
CA GLU A 335 25.32 11.90 -10.55
C GLU A 335 26.78 12.11 -11.03
N SER A 336 27.27 11.18 -11.87
CA SER A 336 27.88 11.61 -13.14
C SER A 336 27.88 10.53 -14.24
N SER A 337 27.62 11.00 -15.46
CA SER A 337 27.52 10.32 -16.77
C SER A 337 28.25 8.99 -17.00
N ARG A 338 27.54 8.02 -17.60
CA ARG A 338 27.48 7.84 -19.07
C ARG A 338 26.39 6.87 -19.53
#